data_AF-A0A212RDG8-F1
#
_entry.id   AF-A0A212RDG8-F1
#
_cell.length_a   1.000
_cell.length_b   1.000
_cell.length_c   1.000
_cell.angle_alpha   90.00
_cell.angle_beta   90.00
_cell.angle_gamma   90.00
#
_symmetry.space_group_name_H-M   'P 1'
#
loop_
_entity.id
_entity.type
_entity.pdbx_description
1 polymer ?
#
loop_
_entity_poly.entity_id
_entity_poly.type
_entity_poly.pdbx_seq_one_letter_code
_entity_poly.pdbx_strand_id
1 'polypeptide(L)'
;MHKKIRLTLGALALGWLAMGSVAEAADTLPAGAVLVPRGLDPSGRYLLALHKDGAGCSTLERYTRGGGGWAADGSIGGEASPCRPLAVAAGGATAVLYDYGGDRATVVGGLDGSLTRAGSLVLSGSKAFANPPPPGVAVSAAGDAILLGAPNYECKYGVPLKRCGVAELFLAAGGTWRQADTIAFPEGGPFNVEFGHALAVGNAGALIAVGGPGKSGDQGEVYLYERQTDGHLQEAGVLVPDTRGEASFGSDIAMSADGLVIAVGGDQAVYLFGRDAKGWAGLARVAAPEARAGYFGASVALSSDGSRLLVGAPRATCKSGPSRCGAAYLFQRQGAGWALKDSLDAPVPTPETDFGYAVALDKAGRMAAVQGKEAYLFELN
;
A
#
# COMPACT_ATOMS: atom_id res chain seq x y z
N MET A 1 45.02 4.85 -6.59
CA MET A 1 43.88 5.79 -6.44
C MET A 1 42.65 5.05 -6.93
N HIS A 2 41.56 4.80 -6.20
CA HIS A 2 41.05 5.32 -4.92
C HIS A 2 40.56 4.15 -4.03
N LYS A 3 41.21 3.94 -2.88
CA LYS A 3 40.73 4.19 -1.50
C LYS A 3 39.48 3.38 -1.05
N LYS A 4 39.75 2.15 -0.59
CA LYS A 4 39.04 1.54 0.55
C LYS A 4 39.61 2.14 1.84
N ILE A 5 38.78 2.59 2.77
CA ILE A 5 39.14 2.73 4.19
C ILE A 5 37.93 2.35 5.04
N ARG A 6 38.01 1.21 5.73
CA ARG A 6 37.53 1.09 7.11
C ARG A 6 38.36 0.02 7.80
N LEU A 7 39.02 0.42 8.88
CA LEU A 7 39.89 -0.38 9.73
C LEU A 7 39.11 -0.66 11.01
N THR A 8 38.95 -1.94 11.36
CA THR A 8 38.91 -2.41 12.76
C THR A 8 39.28 -3.89 12.83
N LEU A 9 39.94 -4.24 13.94
CA LEU A 9 40.70 -5.45 14.21
C LEU A 9 39.93 -6.77 14.10
N GLY A 10 40.70 -7.83 13.82
CA GLY A 10 40.23 -9.17 13.50
C GLY A 10 39.74 -10.01 14.68
N ALA A 11 38.90 -10.97 14.33
CA ALA A 11 38.75 -12.26 14.97
C ALA A 11 38.25 -13.27 13.91
N LEU A 12 38.80 -14.47 13.97
CA LEU A 12 38.73 -15.54 12.96
C LEU A 12 37.31 -15.98 12.58
N ALA A 13 37.07 -16.10 11.28
CA ALA A 13 35.87 -16.69 10.70
C ALA A 13 35.95 -18.23 10.73
N LEU A 14 35.02 -18.87 11.44
CA LEU A 14 34.58 -20.23 11.16
C LEU A 14 33.33 -20.15 10.28
N GLY A 15 33.43 -20.77 9.11
CA GLY A 15 32.46 -20.64 8.03
C GLY A 15 31.10 -21.27 8.34
N TRP A 16 30.06 -20.48 8.10
CA TRP A 16 28.74 -20.95 7.68
C TRP A 16 28.47 -20.30 6.33
N LEU A 17 28.12 -21.10 5.32
CA LEU A 17 27.59 -20.60 4.06
C LEU A 17 26.25 -19.90 4.34
N ALA A 18 26.30 -18.60 4.55
CA ALA A 18 25.12 -17.75 4.40
C ALA A 18 24.85 -17.62 2.90
N MET A 19 23.66 -18.05 2.46
CA MET A 19 23.11 -17.59 1.18
C MET A 19 23.08 -16.06 1.26
N GLY A 20 23.90 -15.39 0.44
CA GLY A 20 24.09 -13.95 0.51
C GLY A 20 22.78 -13.22 0.25
N SER A 21 22.40 -12.33 1.18
CA SER A 21 21.42 -11.27 0.92
C SER A 21 21.99 -10.37 -0.18
N VAL A 22 21.23 -10.15 -1.26
CA VAL A 22 21.72 -9.44 -2.46
C VAL A 22 21.12 -8.03 -2.58
N ALA A 23 20.09 -7.71 -1.80
CA ALA A 23 19.56 -6.35 -1.69
C ALA A 23 20.33 -5.55 -0.63
N GLU A 24 21.14 -4.58 -1.07
CA GLU A 24 21.70 -3.55 -0.20
C GLU A 24 20.89 -2.26 -0.39
N ALA A 25 20.68 -1.50 0.69
CA ALA A 25 19.99 -0.22 0.59
C ALA A 25 20.82 0.72 -0.29
N ALA A 26 20.24 1.13 -1.41
CA ALA A 26 20.90 1.96 -2.40
C ALA A 26 20.87 3.44 -2.00
N ASP A 27 19.84 3.88 -1.26
CA ASP A 27 19.68 5.27 -0.84
C ASP A 27 18.58 5.45 0.22
N THR A 28 18.49 6.66 0.79
CA THR A 28 17.46 7.11 1.73
C THR A 28 16.75 8.35 1.21
N LEU A 29 15.45 8.49 1.52
CA LEU A 29 14.79 9.78 1.37
C LEU A 29 15.19 10.77 2.47
N PRO A 30 15.10 12.09 2.22
CA PRO A 30 15.26 13.09 3.26
C PRO A 30 14.31 12.85 4.45
N ALA A 31 14.77 13.23 5.65
CA ALA A 31 13.97 13.12 6.85
C ALA A 31 12.63 13.86 6.72
N GLY A 32 11.55 13.26 7.23
CA GLY A 32 10.19 13.80 7.13
C GLY A 32 9.39 13.35 5.90
N ALA A 33 10.02 12.63 4.95
CA ALA A 33 9.33 12.02 3.83
C ALA A 33 8.57 10.74 4.26
N VAL A 34 7.27 10.69 3.96
CA VAL A 34 6.39 9.53 4.15
C VAL A 34 6.11 8.89 2.79
N LEU A 35 6.41 7.61 2.66
CA LEU A 35 6.28 6.88 1.40
C LEU A 35 4.81 6.82 0.97
N VAL A 36 4.57 7.10 -0.31
CA VAL A 36 3.26 6.86 -0.91
C VAL A 36 3.13 5.38 -1.27
N PRO A 37 2.07 4.67 -0.82
CA PRO A 37 1.79 3.31 -1.31
C PRO A 37 1.73 3.28 -2.84
N ARG A 38 2.50 2.36 -3.46
CA ARG A 38 2.65 2.28 -4.92
C ARG A 38 3.19 3.58 -5.57
N GLY A 39 3.84 4.44 -4.78
CA GLY A 39 4.44 5.70 -5.22
C GLY A 39 5.76 5.55 -5.96
N LEU A 40 6.23 4.33 -6.17
CA LEU A 40 7.41 4.05 -6.98
C LEU A 40 6.99 3.86 -8.43
N ASP A 41 7.54 4.68 -9.32
CA ASP A 41 7.13 4.66 -10.71
C ASP A 41 7.52 3.34 -11.41
N PRO A 42 6.85 3.00 -12.52
CA PRO A 42 7.15 1.82 -13.33
C PRO A 42 8.60 1.55 -13.70
N SER A 43 9.36 2.61 -13.96
CA SER A 43 10.76 2.58 -14.34
C SER A 43 11.72 2.61 -13.15
N GLY A 44 11.22 2.81 -11.93
CA GLY A 44 12.01 2.97 -10.71
C GLY A 44 12.85 4.25 -10.67
N ARG A 45 12.54 5.24 -11.53
CA ARG A 45 13.25 6.51 -11.68
C ARG A 45 12.68 7.64 -10.82
N TYR A 46 11.39 7.58 -10.51
CA TYR A 46 10.65 8.55 -9.72
C TYR A 46 10.05 7.88 -8.48
N LEU A 47 10.10 8.58 -7.36
CA LEU A 47 9.43 8.20 -6.14
C LEU A 47 8.54 9.33 -5.66
N LEU A 48 7.34 8.98 -5.22
CA LEU A 48 6.43 9.90 -4.58
C LEU A 48 6.48 9.72 -3.06
N ALA A 49 6.64 10.84 -2.36
CA ALA A 49 6.56 10.89 -0.91
C ALA A 49 5.82 12.14 -0.47
N LEU A 50 5.17 12.07 0.69
CA LEU A 50 4.62 13.22 1.38
C LEU A 50 5.67 13.81 2.30
N HIS A 51 5.98 15.08 2.16
CA HIS A 51 6.87 15.76 3.11
C HIS A 51 6.08 16.29 4.31
N LYS A 52 6.60 16.02 5.52
CA LYS A 52 6.06 16.50 6.79
C LYS A 52 7.04 17.49 7.45
N ASP A 53 6.68 18.76 7.47
CA ASP A 53 7.46 19.84 8.08
C ASP A 53 6.71 20.45 9.28
N GLY A 54 7.16 20.18 10.51
CA GLY A 54 6.75 20.89 11.74
C GLY A 54 5.25 20.93 12.10
N ALA A 55 4.44 21.65 11.31
CA ALA A 55 2.99 21.83 11.41
C ALA A 55 2.19 21.42 10.15
N GLY A 56 2.85 21.15 9.02
CA GLY A 56 2.22 20.78 7.74
C GLY A 56 2.40 19.31 7.38
N CYS A 57 1.31 18.67 6.91
CA CYS A 57 1.38 17.39 6.20
C CYS A 57 0.57 17.59 4.92
N SER A 58 1.19 18.00 3.82
CA SER A 58 0.41 18.22 2.60
C SER A 58 1.20 18.22 1.30
N THR A 59 2.52 18.36 1.31
CA THR A 59 3.27 18.45 0.05
C THR A 59 3.58 17.07 -0.50
N LEU A 60 2.93 16.71 -1.61
CA LEU A 60 3.37 15.60 -2.44
C LEU A 60 4.60 16.05 -3.20
N GLU A 61 5.71 15.37 -2.95
CA GLU A 61 6.96 15.59 -3.63
C GLU A 61 7.27 14.40 -4.54
N ARG A 62 7.80 14.72 -5.72
CA ARG A 62 8.43 13.74 -6.58
C ARG A 62 9.93 13.85 -6.41
N TYR A 63 10.55 12.71 -6.22
CA TYR A 63 11.98 12.54 -6.13
C TYR A 63 12.48 11.87 -7.40
N THR A 64 13.63 12.31 -7.91
CA THR A 64 14.38 11.65 -8.98
C THR A 64 15.76 11.25 -8.50
N ARG A 65 16.30 10.19 -9.09
CA ARG A 65 17.67 9.73 -8.81
C ARG A 65 18.68 10.44 -9.71
N GLY A 66 19.60 11.18 -9.10
CA GLY A 66 20.76 11.78 -9.75
C GLY A 66 22.09 11.19 -9.25
N GLY A 67 23.21 11.76 -9.71
CA GLY A 67 24.57 11.32 -9.30
C GLY A 67 24.91 11.52 -7.82
N GLY A 68 24.07 12.24 -7.06
CA GLY A 68 24.19 12.46 -5.62
C GLY A 68 23.11 11.79 -4.78
N GLY A 69 22.32 10.89 -5.36
CA GLY A 69 21.19 10.22 -4.71
C GLY A 69 19.82 10.77 -5.13
N TRP A 70 18.79 10.51 -4.33
CA TRP A 70 17.43 11.00 -4.57
C TRP A 70 17.26 12.46 -4.12
N ALA A 71 16.74 13.29 -5.02
CA ALA A 71 16.42 14.69 -4.75
C ALA A 71 15.02 15.03 -5.27
N ALA A 72 14.30 15.89 -4.55
CA ALA A 72 13.02 16.39 -4.99
C ALA A 72 13.19 17.21 -6.28
N ASP A 73 12.42 16.88 -7.33
CA ASP A 73 12.46 17.55 -8.63
C ASP A 73 11.11 18.21 -9.00
N GLY A 74 10.09 18.01 -8.17
CA GLY A 74 8.79 18.63 -8.31
C GLY A 74 7.98 18.45 -7.03
N SER A 75 7.08 19.40 -6.77
CA SER A 75 6.18 19.30 -5.64
C SER A 75 4.82 19.92 -5.95
N ILE A 76 3.78 19.37 -5.32
CA ILE A 76 2.47 19.97 -5.24
C ILE A 76 2.07 19.99 -3.77
N GLY A 77 1.99 21.20 -3.22
CA GLY A 77 1.41 21.42 -1.90
C GLY A 77 -0.06 21.04 -1.90
N GLY A 78 -0.52 20.30 -0.89
CA GLY A 78 -1.92 20.18 -0.53
C GLY A 78 -2.39 21.46 0.20
N GLU A 79 -3.69 21.64 0.35
CA GLU A 79 -4.23 22.84 0.98
C GLU A 79 -3.78 22.97 2.45
N ALA A 80 -3.46 24.19 2.87
CA ALA A 80 -2.92 24.50 4.19
C ALA A 80 -3.89 24.07 5.30
N SER A 81 -3.58 22.98 6.01
CA SER A 81 -4.30 22.55 7.20
C SER A 81 -3.37 21.76 8.13
N PRO A 82 -3.55 21.81 9.47
CA PRO A 82 -2.78 20.97 10.39
C PRO A 82 -2.89 19.51 9.97
N CYS A 83 -1.80 18.76 10.04
CA CYS A 83 -1.70 17.34 9.65
C CYS A 83 -2.98 16.52 9.89
N ARG A 84 -3.84 16.43 8.88
CA ARG A 84 -5.02 15.56 8.86
C ARG A 84 -4.60 14.19 8.31
N PRO A 85 -5.35 13.10 8.55
CA PRO A 85 -5.09 11.85 7.87
C PRO A 85 -5.15 12.10 6.35
N LEU A 86 -3.97 11.99 5.73
CA LEU A 86 -3.74 12.17 4.30
C LEU A 86 -3.32 10.81 3.76
N ALA A 87 -4.05 10.31 2.77
CA ALA A 87 -3.65 9.11 2.04
C ALA A 87 -3.26 9.49 0.62
N VAL A 88 -2.36 8.70 0.03
CA VAL A 88 -1.92 8.93 -1.35
C VAL A 88 -1.85 7.60 -2.09
N ALA A 89 -2.21 7.62 -3.36
CA ALA A 89 -1.90 6.54 -4.29
C ALA A 89 -1.54 7.14 -5.65
N ALA A 90 -0.82 6.34 -6.44
CA ALA A 90 -0.42 6.71 -7.79
C ALA A 90 -0.53 5.53 -8.76
N GLY A 91 -0.70 5.86 -10.03
CA GLY A 91 -0.79 4.92 -11.13
C GLY A 91 -0.81 5.66 -12.47
N GLY A 92 -0.13 5.10 -13.47
CA GLY A 92 0.09 5.81 -14.74
C GLY A 92 0.74 7.19 -14.52
N ALA A 93 0.14 8.23 -15.10
CA ALA A 93 0.55 9.63 -14.92
C ALA A 93 -0.27 10.36 -13.83
N THR A 94 -1.05 9.64 -13.01
CA THR A 94 -2.02 10.16 -12.05
C THR A 94 -1.59 9.82 -10.61
N ALA A 95 -1.63 10.80 -9.72
CA ALA A 95 -1.58 10.60 -8.28
C ALA A 95 -2.78 11.28 -7.62
N VAL A 96 -3.14 10.83 -6.42
CA VAL A 96 -4.25 11.40 -5.66
C VAL A 96 -3.79 11.67 -4.25
N LEU A 97 -3.96 12.90 -3.78
CA LEU A 97 -3.81 13.24 -2.37
C LEU A 97 -5.19 13.35 -1.76
N TYR A 98 -5.54 12.45 -0.84
CA TYR A 98 -6.86 12.43 -0.22
C TYR A 98 -6.82 12.99 1.20
N ASP A 99 -7.33 14.22 1.36
CA ASP A 99 -7.56 14.85 2.66
C ASP A 99 -8.94 14.45 3.19
N TYR A 100 -8.95 13.52 4.15
CA TYR A 100 -10.18 13.01 4.73
C TYR A 100 -10.94 14.07 5.54
N GLY A 101 -10.24 14.94 6.28
CA GLY A 101 -10.96 15.89 7.12
C GLY A 101 -11.60 17.02 6.31
N GLY A 102 -11.12 17.25 5.09
CA GLY A 102 -11.74 18.14 4.11
C GLY A 102 -12.68 17.43 3.14
N ASP A 103 -12.88 16.12 3.28
CA ASP A 103 -13.68 15.27 2.40
C ASP A 103 -13.30 15.39 0.91
N ARG A 104 -12.04 15.72 0.64
CA ARG A 104 -11.60 16.16 -0.68
C ARG A 104 -10.29 15.49 -1.10
N ALA A 105 -10.31 14.94 -2.29
CA ALA A 105 -9.12 14.39 -2.95
C ALA A 105 -8.64 15.33 -4.06
N THR A 106 -7.37 15.74 -4.00
CA THR A 106 -6.71 16.47 -5.08
C THR A 106 -6.11 15.48 -6.06
N VAL A 107 -6.53 15.55 -7.33
CA VAL A 107 -5.93 14.75 -8.39
C VAL A 107 -4.73 15.51 -8.96
N VAL A 108 -3.60 14.83 -9.02
CA VAL A 108 -2.34 15.30 -9.56
C VAL A 108 -2.04 14.55 -10.85
N GLY A 109 -1.76 15.28 -11.92
CA GLY A 109 -1.32 14.74 -13.20
C GLY A 109 0.15 15.04 -13.48
N GLY A 110 0.68 14.46 -14.56
CA GLY A 110 2.02 14.77 -15.07
C GLY A 110 3.15 14.17 -14.23
N LEU A 111 2.92 12.98 -13.63
CA LEU A 111 3.95 12.26 -12.90
C LEU A 111 5.17 11.90 -13.77
N ASP A 112 4.98 11.78 -15.08
CA ASP A 112 6.00 11.55 -16.11
C ASP A 112 6.62 12.85 -16.67
N GLY A 113 6.16 14.01 -16.21
CA GLY A 113 6.54 15.33 -16.71
C GLY A 113 6.60 16.38 -15.60
N SER A 114 5.87 17.48 -15.74
CA SER A 114 5.70 18.46 -14.66
C SER A 114 4.43 18.16 -13.88
N LEU A 115 4.54 18.14 -12.55
CA LEU A 115 3.38 17.92 -11.69
C LEU A 115 2.36 19.05 -11.89
N THR A 116 1.09 18.70 -12.12
CA THR A 116 -0.02 19.65 -12.23
C THR A 116 -1.23 19.22 -11.41
N ARG A 117 -2.02 20.17 -10.91
CA ARG A 117 -3.34 19.87 -10.33
C ARG A 117 -4.32 19.58 -11.47
N ALA A 118 -4.71 18.32 -11.61
CA ALA A 118 -5.55 17.82 -12.69
C ALA A 118 -7.04 17.76 -12.32
N GLY A 119 -7.39 17.90 -11.04
CA GLY A 119 -8.78 17.93 -10.60
C GLY A 119 -8.95 17.89 -9.09
N SER A 120 -10.20 17.95 -8.65
CA SER A 120 -10.61 17.74 -7.26
C SER A 120 -11.83 16.84 -7.24
N LEU A 121 -11.82 15.84 -6.36
CA LEU A 121 -12.92 14.94 -6.09
C LEU A 121 -13.42 15.21 -4.68
N VAL A 122 -14.70 15.03 -4.44
CA VAL A 122 -15.33 15.17 -3.12
C VAL A 122 -16.17 13.92 -2.91
N LEU A 123 -16.06 13.29 -1.74
CA LEU A 123 -16.92 12.16 -1.43
C LEU A 123 -18.37 12.63 -1.26
N SER A 124 -19.30 11.83 -1.74
CA SER A 124 -20.73 12.17 -1.75
C SER A 124 -21.41 12.17 -0.37
N GLY A 125 -20.72 11.81 0.73
CA GLY A 125 -21.27 12.10 2.05
C GLY A 125 -20.46 11.85 3.33
N SER A 126 -19.12 11.87 3.30
CA SER A 126 -18.34 11.65 4.52
C SER A 126 -18.75 12.59 5.66
N LYS A 127 -18.93 12.01 6.85
CA LYS A 127 -19.01 12.75 8.11
C LYS A 127 -17.76 12.39 8.89
N ALA A 128 -16.87 13.37 9.05
CA ALA A 128 -15.69 13.25 9.87
C ALA A 128 -16.10 12.93 11.33
N PHE A 129 -15.73 11.74 11.80
CA PHE A 129 -15.68 11.44 13.23
C PHE A 129 -14.27 11.73 13.76
N ALA A 130 -14.18 12.07 15.05
CA ALA A 130 -12.91 12.30 15.71
C ALA A 130 -12.06 11.00 15.71
N ASN A 131 -10.88 11.07 15.09
CA ASN A 131 -9.88 10.00 14.90
C ASN A 131 -10.33 8.78 14.07
N PRO A 132 -10.42 8.87 12.73
CA PRO A 132 -10.57 7.69 11.87
C PRO A 132 -9.22 7.00 11.60
N PRO A 133 -9.21 5.69 11.25
CA PRO A 133 -8.09 5.10 10.52
C PRO A 133 -7.83 5.91 9.23
N PRO A 134 -6.59 5.91 8.69
CA PRO A 134 -6.30 6.61 7.44
C PRO A 134 -7.23 6.09 6.33
N PRO A 135 -7.73 6.98 5.45
CA PRO A 135 -8.66 6.56 4.40
C PRO A 135 -7.96 5.67 3.36
N GLY A 136 -8.71 4.75 2.76
CA GLY A 136 -8.27 4.04 1.58
C GLY A 136 -8.23 4.96 0.36
N VAL A 137 -7.15 4.88 -0.42
CA VAL A 137 -7.08 5.49 -1.75
C VAL A 137 -6.36 4.53 -2.70
N ALA A 138 -6.90 4.37 -3.90
CA ALA A 138 -6.28 3.59 -4.95
C ALA A 138 -6.39 4.29 -6.31
N VAL A 139 -5.37 4.10 -7.13
CA VAL A 139 -5.33 4.53 -8.54
C VAL A 139 -4.99 3.31 -9.38
N SER A 140 -5.66 3.13 -10.52
CA SER A 140 -5.40 2.02 -11.43
C SER A 140 -3.99 2.10 -12.03
N ALA A 141 -3.45 0.98 -12.49
CA ALA A 141 -2.11 0.94 -13.09
C ALA A 141 -1.96 1.84 -14.33
N ALA A 142 -3.06 2.08 -15.05
CA ALA A 142 -3.17 3.01 -16.17
C ALA A 142 -3.37 4.48 -15.74
N GLY A 143 -3.79 4.74 -14.50
CA GLY A 143 -4.07 6.09 -14.00
C GLY A 143 -5.44 6.64 -14.44
N ASP A 144 -6.34 5.78 -14.90
CA ASP A 144 -7.64 6.12 -15.50
C ASP A 144 -8.86 5.88 -14.58
N ALA A 145 -8.62 5.24 -13.42
CA ALA A 145 -9.63 5.01 -12.39
C ALA A 145 -9.05 5.34 -11.02
N ILE A 146 -9.86 5.99 -10.19
CA ILE A 146 -9.58 6.33 -8.80
C ILE A 146 -10.65 5.72 -7.93
N LEU A 147 -10.25 5.12 -6.82
CA LEU A 147 -11.15 4.62 -5.79
C LEU A 147 -10.81 5.30 -4.47
N LEU A 148 -11.82 5.94 -3.86
CA LEU A 148 -11.69 6.62 -2.56
C LEU A 148 -12.53 5.90 -1.52
N GLY A 149 -11.97 5.68 -0.34
CA GLY A 149 -12.62 4.94 0.75
C GLY A 149 -12.92 5.85 1.93
N ALA A 150 -14.11 5.73 2.49
CA ALA A 150 -14.48 6.32 3.76
C ALA A 150 -14.96 5.23 4.72
N PRO A 151 -14.03 4.61 5.49
CA PRO A 151 -14.33 3.48 6.38
C PRO A 151 -15.33 3.83 7.49
N ASN A 152 -15.51 5.13 7.78
CA ASN A 152 -16.45 5.61 8.80
C ASN A 152 -17.71 6.27 8.23
N TYR A 153 -17.92 6.23 6.91
CA TYR A 153 -19.11 6.81 6.30
C TYR A 153 -20.39 6.17 6.84
N GLU A 154 -21.26 6.98 7.46
CA GLU A 154 -22.50 6.55 8.12
C GLU A 154 -22.33 5.65 9.36
N CYS A 155 -21.12 5.55 9.92
CA CYS A 155 -20.89 5.01 11.27
C CYS A 155 -21.50 5.97 12.31
N LYS A 156 -22.68 5.70 12.87
CA LYS A 156 -23.19 6.43 14.04
C LYS A 156 -22.97 5.59 15.31
N TYR A 157 -22.60 6.23 16.42
CA TYR A 157 -22.54 5.56 17.72
C TYR A 157 -23.88 5.77 18.45
N GLY A 158 -24.65 4.69 18.70
CA GLY A 158 -25.96 4.73 19.37
C GLY A 158 -27.06 3.95 18.62
N VAL A 159 -28.10 3.47 19.34
CA VAL A 159 -28.92 2.33 18.88
C VAL A 159 -30.20 2.72 18.10
N PRO A 160 -30.48 2.11 16.93
CA PRO A 160 -29.58 1.31 16.10
C PRO A 160 -29.20 2.13 14.87
N LEU A 161 -28.08 2.85 14.87
CA LEU A 161 -27.56 3.41 13.63
C LEU A 161 -26.14 2.94 13.44
N LYS A 162 -25.89 2.18 12.37
CA LYS A 162 -24.60 1.61 12.01
C LYS A 162 -24.52 1.47 10.49
N ARG A 163 -23.48 2.03 9.89
CA ARG A 163 -23.00 1.72 8.55
C ARG A 163 -21.49 1.92 8.54
N CYS A 164 -20.79 0.88 8.94
CA CYS A 164 -19.67 0.20 8.31
C CYS A 164 -18.69 0.88 7.31
N GLY A 165 -19.01 1.94 6.57
CA GLY A 165 -18.11 2.53 5.54
C GLY A 165 -18.55 2.38 4.06
N VAL A 166 -17.84 3.06 3.15
CA VAL A 166 -18.15 3.16 1.70
C VAL A 166 -16.87 3.29 0.86
N ALA A 167 -16.94 2.95 -0.42
CA ALA A 167 -15.95 3.33 -1.42
C ALA A 167 -16.62 4.01 -2.64
N GLU A 168 -15.98 5.00 -3.25
CA GLU A 168 -16.51 5.71 -4.41
C GLU A 168 -15.54 5.61 -5.60
N LEU A 169 -16.07 5.17 -6.74
CA LEU A 169 -15.31 5.00 -7.98
C LEU A 169 -15.40 6.28 -8.81
N PHE A 170 -14.26 6.76 -9.28
CA PHE A 170 -14.15 7.87 -10.21
C PHE A 170 -13.40 7.42 -11.46
N LEU A 171 -13.90 7.80 -12.63
CA LEU A 171 -13.29 7.48 -13.93
C LEU A 171 -12.90 8.76 -14.67
N ALA A 172 -11.77 8.69 -15.38
CA ALA A 172 -11.36 9.74 -16.29
C ALA A 172 -12.35 9.81 -17.48
N ALA A 173 -12.87 11.00 -17.76
CA ALA A 173 -13.82 11.26 -18.84
C ALA A 173 -13.52 12.63 -19.47
N GLY A 174 -13.03 12.65 -20.72
CA GLY A 174 -12.82 13.89 -21.48
C GLY A 174 -11.86 14.89 -20.82
N GLY A 175 -10.81 14.42 -20.14
CA GLY A 175 -9.87 15.28 -19.40
C GLY A 175 -10.38 15.75 -18.03
N THR A 176 -11.55 15.26 -17.60
CA THR A 176 -12.12 15.49 -16.26
C THR A 176 -12.31 14.17 -15.52
N TRP A 177 -12.71 14.24 -14.25
CA TRP A 177 -13.05 13.07 -13.44
C TRP A 177 -14.54 13.08 -13.12
N ARG A 178 -15.18 11.91 -13.28
CA ARG A 178 -16.60 11.73 -12.97
C ARG A 178 -16.75 10.61 -11.94
N GLN A 179 -17.57 10.83 -10.92
CA GLN A 179 -18.03 9.75 -10.04
C GLN A 179 -18.87 8.77 -10.87
N ALA A 180 -18.36 7.55 -10.99
CA ALA A 180 -18.97 6.48 -11.75
C ALA A 180 -19.92 5.65 -10.91
N ASP A 181 -19.59 5.40 -9.63
CA ASP A 181 -20.40 4.58 -8.73
C ASP A 181 -20.08 4.86 -7.25
N THR A 182 -20.99 4.45 -6.36
CA THR A 182 -20.84 4.42 -4.90
C THR A 182 -21.08 3.00 -4.39
N ILE A 183 -20.04 2.41 -3.81
CA ILE A 183 -20.01 1.04 -3.32
C ILE A 183 -20.25 1.07 -1.82
N ALA A 184 -21.48 0.76 -1.41
CA ALA A 184 -21.84 0.60 -0.01
C ALA A 184 -21.56 -0.83 0.46
N PHE A 185 -21.25 -0.98 1.75
CA PHE A 185 -21.18 -2.29 2.38
C PHE A 185 -22.52 -3.05 2.17
N PRO A 186 -22.50 -4.27 1.58
CA PRO A 186 -23.73 -4.93 1.11
C PRO A 186 -24.59 -5.47 2.26
N GLU A 187 -23.98 -5.82 3.39
CA GLU A 187 -24.68 -6.37 4.54
C GLU A 187 -25.06 -5.22 5.51
N GLY A 188 -26.33 -4.85 5.60
CA GLY A 188 -26.75 -3.93 6.67
C GLY A 188 -26.44 -4.53 8.06
N GLY A 189 -26.31 -3.68 9.08
CA GLY A 189 -26.32 -4.16 10.47
C GLY A 189 -25.13 -3.74 11.33
N PRO A 190 -24.95 -4.41 12.48
CA PRO A 190 -24.30 -3.76 13.61
C PRO A 190 -22.76 -3.83 13.69
N PHE A 191 -22.04 -3.65 12.59
CA PHE A 191 -20.60 -3.96 12.56
C PHE A 191 -19.74 -2.70 12.36
N ASN A 192 -18.58 -2.61 13.01
CA ASN A 192 -17.53 -1.66 12.64
C ASN A 192 -16.65 -2.35 11.58
N VAL A 193 -17.16 -2.49 10.36
CA VAL A 193 -16.46 -3.25 9.30
C VAL A 193 -15.25 -2.50 8.77
N GLU A 194 -15.29 -1.17 8.84
CA GLU A 194 -14.30 -0.28 8.21
C GLU A 194 -14.21 -0.53 6.70
N PHE A 195 -15.36 -0.74 6.04
CA PHE A 195 -15.46 -0.95 4.60
C PHE A 195 -14.91 0.26 3.84
N GLY A 196 -13.91 0.04 3.00
CA GLY A 196 -13.17 1.13 2.35
C GLY A 196 -11.86 1.49 3.05
N HIS A 197 -11.42 0.72 4.05
CA HIS A 197 -10.13 0.87 4.70
C HIS A 197 -8.97 0.65 3.70
N ALA A 198 -8.97 -0.50 3.02
CA ALA A 198 -7.99 -0.83 1.99
C ALA A 198 -8.65 -0.99 0.63
N LEU A 199 -7.96 -0.57 -0.44
CA LEU A 199 -8.52 -0.48 -1.78
C LEU A 199 -7.54 -0.93 -2.87
N ALA A 200 -8.08 -1.65 -3.85
CA ALA A 200 -7.43 -1.84 -5.14
C ALA A 200 -8.43 -1.69 -6.29
N VAL A 201 -7.96 -1.14 -7.41
CA VAL A 201 -8.78 -0.86 -8.59
C VAL A 201 -7.99 -1.20 -9.85
N GLY A 202 -8.61 -1.98 -10.73
CA GLY A 202 -8.10 -2.29 -12.06
C GLY A 202 -8.33 -1.15 -13.06
N ASN A 203 -7.74 -1.26 -14.25
CA ASN A 203 -7.89 -0.25 -15.30
C ASN A 203 -9.36 -0.04 -15.66
N ALA A 204 -9.74 1.21 -15.92
CA ALA A 204 -11.12 1.65 -16.16
C ALA A 204 -12.14 1.19 -15.09
N GLY A 205 -11.68 0.84 -13.89
CA GLY A 205 -12.53 0.30 -12.81
C GLY A 205 -13.06 -1.10 -13.09
N ALA A 206 -12.43 -1.88 -13.99
CA ALA A 206 -12.92 -3.19 -14.42
C ALA A 206 -13.08 -4.19 -13.25
N LEU A 207 -12.17 -4.13 -12.28
CA LEU A 207 -12.21 -4.91 -11.06
C LEU A 207 -11.90 -4.00 -9.87
N ILE A 208 -12.64 -4.17 -8.79
CA ILE A 208 -12.50 -3.40 -7.57
C ILE A 208 -12.42 -4.37 -6.40
N ALA A 209 -11.50 -4.11 -5.48
CA ALA A 209 -11.40 -4.80 -4.21
C ALA A 209 -11.52 -3.78 -3.07
N VAL A 210 -12.41 -4.05 -2.11
CA VAL A 210 -12.67 -3.20 -0.95
C VAL A 210 -12.51 -4.00 0.33
N GLY A 211 -11.56 -3.60 1.16
CA GLY A 211 -11.29 -4.23 2.46
C GLY A 211 -12.24 -3.74 3.55
N GLY A 212 -12.65 -4.69 4.39
CA GLY A 212 -13.40 -4.46 5.62
C GLY A 212 -12.77 -5.24 6.78
N PRO A 213 -11.62 -4.80 7.32
CA PRO A 213 -10.84 -5.56 8.28
C PRO A 213 -11.55 -5.78 9.63
N GLY A 214 -12.53 -4.95 9.99
CA GLY A 214 -13.30 -5.11 11.25
C GLY A 214 -14.44 -6.13 11.17
N LYS A 215 -14.62 -6.79 10.02
CA LYS A 215 -15.67 -7.80 9.83
C LYS A 215 -15.37 -9.08 10.64
N SER A 216 -16.44 -9.77 11.04
CA SER A 216 -16.39 -11.10 11.66
C SER A 216 -15.53 -11.15 12.95
N GLY A 217 -15.56 -10.07 13.74
CA GLY A 217 -14.78 -9.95 14.98
C GLY A 217 -13.31 -9.68 14.72
N ASP A 218 -13.02 -8.69 13.86
CA ASP A 218 -11.69 -8.30 13.40
C ASP A 218 -10.93 -9.37 12.61
N GLN A 219 -11.61 -10.44 12.14
CA GLN A 219 -11.00 -11.37 11.20
C GLN A 219 -10.74 -10.70 9.85
N GLY A 220 -11.73 -9.92 9.38
CA GLY A 220 -11.67 -9.16 8.14
C GLY A 220 -12.12 -9.94 6.89
N GLU A 221 -12.63 -9.18 5.91
CA GLU A 221 -13.10 -9.68 4.62
C GLU A 221 -12.74 -8.67 3.51
N VAL A 222 -12.63 -9.14 2.26
CA VAL A 222 -12.46 -8.27 1.08
C VAL A 222 -13.56 -8.55 0.07
N TYR A 223 -14.28 -7.50 -0.33
CA TYR A 223 -15.37 -7.59 -1.28
C TYR A 223 -14.89 -7.22 -2.68
N LEU A 224 -15.27 -8.03 -3.67
CA LEU A 224 -14.90 -7.83 -5.06
C LEU A 224 -16.10 -7.38 -5.88
N TYR A 225 -15.87 -6.40 -6.76
CA TYR A 225 -16.85 -5.92 -7.72
C TYR A 225 -16.25 -5.87 -9.12
N GLU A 226 -17.01 -6.34 -10.11
CA GLU A 226 -16.65 -6.29 -11.52
C GLU A 226 -17.57 -5.31 -12.26
N ARG A 227 -16.96 -4.42 -13.04
CA ARG A 227 -17.70 -3.45 -13.85
C ARG A 227 -18.23 -4.12 -15.11
N GLN A 228 -19.55 -4.15 -15.22
CA GLN A 228 -20.26 -4.74 -16.35
C GLN A 228 -20.20 -3.83 -17.58
N THR A 229 -20.58 -4.38 -18.74
CA THR A 229 -20.56 -3.65 -20.02
C THR A 229 -21.55 -2.48 -20.07
N ASP A 230 -22.63 -2.55 -19.30
CA ASP A 230 -23.58 -1.43 -19.12
C ASP A 230 -23.05 -0.34 -18.18
N GLY A 231 -21.89 -0.59 -17.56
CA GLY A 231 -21.18 0.32 -16.69
C GLY A 231 -21.49 0.21 -15.21
N HIS A 232 -22.42 -0.66 -14.80
CA HIS A 232 -22.73 -0.93 -13.41
C HIS A 232 -21.70 -1.86 -12.75
N LEU A 233 -21.51 -1.70 -11.44
CA LEU A 233 -20.73 -2.66 -10.65
C LEU A 233 -21.61 -3.83 -10.21
N GLN A 234 -21.10 -5.04 -10.39
CA GLN A 234 -21.72 -6.26 -9.87
C GLN A 234 -20.77 -6.92 -8.87
N GLU A 235 -21.30 -7.41 -7.75
CA GLU A 235 -20.52 -8.21 -6.81
C GLU A 235 -19.99 -9.47 -7.49
N ALA A 236 -18.67 -9.63 -7.45
CA ALA A 236 -17.94 -10.73 -8.08
C ALA A 236 -17.49 -11.79 -7.06
N GLY A 237 -17.59 -11.49 -5.76
CA GLY A 237 -17.33 -12.43 -4.68
C GLY A 237 -16.78 -11.75 -3.42
N VAL A 238 -16.56 -12.57 -2.40
CA VAL A 238 -15.94 -12.15 -1.13
C VAL A 238 -14.75 -13.04 -0.86
N LEU A 239 -13.59 -12.43 -0.63
CA LEU A 239 -12.37 -13.10 -0.22
C LEU A 239 -12.33 -13.14 1.31
N VAL A 240 -11.98 -14.31 1.84
CA VAL A 240 -11.84 -14.56 3.27
C VAL A 240 -10.55 -15.33 3.52
N PRO A 241 -9.89 -15.17 4.69
CA PRO A 241 -8.74 -15.98 5.03
C PRO A 241 -9.18 -17.45 5.22
N ASP A 242 -8.33 -18.39 4.79
CA ASP A 242 -8.60 -19.83 4.93
C ASP A 242 -8.34 -20.35 6.36
N THR A 243 -7.70 -19.55 7.22
CA THR A 243 -7.42 -19.88 8.62
C THR A 243 -8.29 -19.11 9.60
N ARG A 244 -8.90 -19.86 10.53
CA ARG A 244 -9.60 -19.30 11.70
C ARG A 244 -8.58 -18.65 12.64
N GLY A 245 -8.86 -17.41 13.06
CA GLY A 245 -8.00 -16.66 13.98
C GLY A 245 -6.95 -15.76 13.31
N GLU A 246 -6.94 -15.69 11.98
CA GLU A 246 -6.33 -14.54 11.29
C GLU A 246 -7.10 -13.27 11.67
N ALA A 247 -6.37 -12.18 11.89
CA ALA A 247 -6.94 -10.88 12.19
C ALA A 247 -6.55 -9.86 11.12
N SER A 248 -7.36 -8.81 10.98
CA SER A 248 -7.13 -7.68 10.09
C SER A 248 -6.90 -8.08 8.61
N PHE A 249 -7.51 -9.18 8.16
CA PHE A 249 -7.53 -9.53 6.74
C PHE A 249 -8.20 -8.41 5.94
N GLY A 250 -7.53 -7.91 4.90
CA GLY A 250 -8.02 -6.76 4.13
C GLY A 250 -7.66 -5.40 4.74
N SER A 251 -6.68 -5.36 5.64
CA SER A 251 -6.06 -4.11 6.12
C SER A 251 -5.14 -3.47 5.09
N ASP A 252 -4.58 -4.26 4.16
CA ASP A 252 -3.91 -3.76 2.95
C ASP A 252 -4.18 -4.69 1.75
N ILE A 253 -4.27 -4.12 0.55
CA ILE A 253 -4.62 -4.84 -0.68
C ILE A 253 -3.75 -4.34 -1.85
N ALA A 254 -3.06 -5.28 -2.49
CA ALA A 254 -2.35 -5.05 -3.76
C ALA A 254 -2.94 -5.89 -4.89
N MET A 255 -2.90 -5.38 -6.12
CA MET A 255 -3.46 -6.04 -7.30
C MET A 255 -2.48 -5.93 -8.47
N SER A 256 -2.34 -7.01 -9.26
CA SER A 256 -1.57 -7.00 -10.49
C SER A 256 -2.22 -6.09 -11.54
N ALA A 257 -1.44 -5.62 -12.52
CA ALA A 257 -1.92 -4.64 -13.49
C ALA A 257 -3.03 -5.18 -14.41
N ASP A 258 -3.07 -6.50 -14.62
CA ASP A 258 -4.11 -7.23 -15.35
C ASP A 258 -5.32 -7.59 -14.48
N GLY A 259 -5.27 -7.33 -13.18
CA GLY A 259 -6.34 -7.69 -12.24
C GLY A 259 -6.50 -9.20 -12.01
N LEU A 260 -5.53 -10.03 -12.38
CA LEU A 260 -5.62 -11.49 -12.24
C LEU A 260 -5.13 -12.01 -10.89
N VAL A 261 -4.32 -11.24 -10.16
CA VAL A 261 -3.79 -11.59 -8.85
C VAL A 261 -4.08 -10.47 -7.86
N ILE A 262 -4.67 -10.83 -6.73
CA ILE A 262 -4.89 -9.95 -5.58
C ILE A 262 -4.10 -10.50 -4.40
N ALA A 263 -3.29 -9.64 -3.78
CA ALA A 263 -2.64 -9.91 -2.51
C ALA A 263 -3.37 -9.16 -1.39
N VAL A 264 -3.72 -9.89 -0.34
CA VAL A 264 -4.44 -9.35 0.83
C VAL A 264 -3.61 -9.57 2.08
N GLY A 265 -3.30 -8.47 2.76
CA GLY A 265 -2.60 -8.50 4.05
C GLY A 265 -3.51 -8.92 5.20
N GLY A 266 -2.95 -9.66 6.15
CA GLY A 266 -3.48 -9.91 7.48
C GLY A 266 -2.37 -9.77 8.53
N ASP A 267 -2.69 -10.00 9.80
CA ASP A 267 -1.73 -9.81 10.89
C ASP A 267 -0.55 -10.80 10.86
N GLN A 268 -0.73 -12.01 10.33
CA GLN A 268 0.30 -13.07 10.39
C GLN A 268 0.62 -13.71 9.04
N ALA A 269 -0.10 -13.34 7.98
CA ALA A 269 0.07 -13.88 6.65
C ALA A 269 -0.39 -12.91 5.57
N VAL A 270 0.03 -13.20 4.34
CA VAL A 270 -0.53 -12.61 3.13
C VAL A 270 -1.21 -13.69 2.33
N TYR A 271 -2.40 -13.38 1.83
CA TYR A 271 -3.24 -14.29 1.08
C TYR A 271 -3.30 -13.84 -0.37
N LEU A 272 -2.99 -14.75 -1.29
CA LEU A 272 -3.01 -14.49 -2.72
C LEU A 272 -4.24 -15.16 -3.31
N PHE A 273 -5.00 -14.40 -4.07
CA PHE A 273 -6.19 -14.85 -4.77
C PHE A 273 -6.04 -14.63 -6.26
N GLY A 274 -6.69 -15.47 -7.04
CA GLY A 274 -6.76 -15.35 -8.49
C GLY A 274 -8.09 -15.88 -9.00
N ARG A 275 -8.35 -15.59 -10.27
CA ARG A 275 -9.60 -15.98 -10.94
C ARG A 275 -9.40 -17.29 -11.69
N ASP A 276 -10.28 -18.25 -11.45
CA ASP A 276 -10.42 -19.48 -12.23
C ASP A 276 -11.80 -19.57 -12.89
N ALA A 277 -12.11 -20.72 -13.50
CA ALA A 277 -13.39 -20.93 -14.18
C ALA A 277 -14.63 -20.88 -13.25
N LYS A 278 -14.44 -20.98 -11.93
CA LYS A 278 -15.48 -20.94 -10.90
C LYS A 278 -15.54 -19.61 -10.17
N GLY A 279 -14.66 -18.66 -10.49
CA GLY A 279 -14.59 -17.34 -9.87
C GLY A 279 -13.28 -17.13 -9.12
N TRP A 280 -13.32 -16.33 -8.08
CA TRP A 280 -12.13 -16.04 -7.27
C TRP A 280 -11.83 -17.18 -6.29
N ALA A 281 -10.57 -17.63 -6.28
CA ALA A 281 -10.09 -18.70 -5.43
C ALA A 281 -8.72 -18.36 -4.82
N GLY A 282 -8.43 -18.96 -3.67
CA GLY A 282 -7.11 -18.85 -3.03
C GLY A 282 -6.04 -19.54 -3.86
N LEU A 283 -5.01 -18.80 -4.23
CA LEU A 283 -3.82 -19.31 -4.93
C LEU A 283 -2.75 -19.77 -3.94
N ALA A 284 -2.51 -18.97 -2.88
CA ALA A 284 -1.48 -19.25 -1.91
C ALA A 284 -1.72 -18.49 -0.61
N ARG A 285 -1.19 -19.05 0.49
CA ARG A 285 -0.99 -18.35 1.76
C ARG A 285 0.51 -18.24 2.00
N VAL A 286 1.01 -17.02 2.05
CA VAL A 286 2.40 -16.72 2.39
C VAL A 286 2.43 -16.41 3.88
N ALA A 287 3.08 -17.27 4.65
CA ALA A 287 3.29 -17.09 6.08
C ALA A 287 4.63 -16.41 6.36
N ALA A 288 4.75 -15.81 7.54
CA ALA A 288 6.00 -15.29 8.05
C ALA A 288 7.14 -16.34 7.93
N PRO A 289 8.31 -15.97 7.38
CA PRO A 289 9.42 -16.90 7.26
C PRO A 289 10.07 -17.23 8.61
N GLU A 290 9.80 -16.44 9.64
CA GLU A 290 10.32 -16.61 10.99
C GLU A 290 9.32 -16.17 12.05
N ALA A 291 9.37 -16.79 13.24
CA ALA A 291 8.46 -16.51 14.36
C ALA A 291 8.54 -15.07 14.91
N ARG A 292 9.56 -14.33 14.48
CA ARG A 292 9.85 -12.97 14.92
C ARG A 292 9.26 -11.89 14.02
N ALA A 293 8.63 -12.24 12.88
CA ALA A 293 8.05 -11.29 11.94
C ALA A 293 6.70 -10.74 12.42
N GLY A 294 6.72 -9.91 13.47
CA GLY A 294 5.52 -9.30 14.04
C GLY A 294 4.75 -8.43 13.03
N TYR A 295 3.45 -8.71 12.89
CA TYR A 295 2.56 -8.11 11.89
C TYR A 295 2.99 -8.35 10.44
N PHE A 296 3.41 -9.57 10.12
CA PHE A 296 3.73 -10.00 8.77
C PHE A 296 2.49 -9.95 7.89
N GLY A 297 2.40 -8.94 7.04
CA GLY A 297 1.20 -8.66 6.22
C GLY A 297 0.57 -7.30 6.48
N ALA A 298 1.12 -6.50 7.40
CA ALA A 298 0.64 -5.14 7.67
C ALA A 298 0.72 -4.19 6.46
N SER A 299 1.65 -4.45 5.54
CA SER A 299 1.71 -3.78 4.24
C SER A 299 2.13 -4.75 3.15
N VAL A 300 1.54 -4.61 1.96
CA VAL A 300 1.77 -5.50 0.82
C VAL A 300 1.96 -4.71 -0.47
N ALA A 301 2.94 -5.11 -1.28
CA ALA A 301 3.11 -4.60 -2.63
C ALA A 301 3.32 -5.75 -3.61
N LEU A 302 2.73 -5.65 -4.80
CA LEU A 302 2.77 -6.67 -5.84
C LEU A 302 3.31 -6.04 -7.14
N SER A 303 4.21 -6.74 -7.83
CA SER A 303 4.64 -6.32 -9.17
C SER A 303 3.49 -6.37 -10.18
N SER A 304 3.61 -5.63 -11.29
CA SER A 304 2.53 -5.53 -12.28
C SER A 304 2.14 -6.85 -12.91
N ASP A 305 3.08 -7.79 -13.04
CA ASP A 305 2.87 -9.14 -13.56
C ASP A 305 2.41 -10.14 -12.48
N GLY A 306 2.25 -9.71 -11.23
CA GLY A 306 1.86 -10.56 -10.12
C GLY A 306 2.92 -11.61 -9.72
N SER A 307 4.18 -11.45 -10.12
CA SER A 307 5.24 -12.45 -9.89
C SER A 307 6.11 -12.17 -8.67
N ARG A 308 6.19 -10.91 -8.20
CA ARG A 308 6.97 -10.50 -7.01
C ARG A 308 6.06 -9.84 -5.99
N LEU A 309 6.19 -10.28 -4.74
CA LEU A 309 5.41 -9.81 -3.60
C LEU A 309 6.38 -9.30 -2.54
N LEU A 310 6.18 -8.08 -2.07
CA LEU A 310 6.90 -7.49 -0.94
C LEU A 310 5.94 -7.38 0.25
N VAL A 311 6.34 -7.90 1.40
CA VAL A 311 5.52 -7.96 2.61
C VAL A 311 6.23 -7.24 3.74
N GLY A 312 5.57 -6.25 4.34
CA GLY A 312 6.04 -5.57 5.53
C GLY A 312 5.70 -6.31 6.82
N ALA A 313 6.61 -6.24 7.80
CA ALA A 313 6.44 -6.73 9.16
C ALA A 313 7.01 -5.71 10.15
N PRO A 314 6.31 -4.58 10.40
CA PRO A 314 6.85 -3.44 11.14
C PRO A 314 7.22 -3.79 12.60
N ARG A 315 6.61 -4.82 13.18
CA ARG A 315 6.93 -5.26 14.55
C ARG A 315 7.89 -6.43 14.60
N ALA A 316 8.61 -6.71 13.50
CA ALA A 316 9.67 -7.71 13.51
C ALA A 316 10.77 -7.36 14.52
N THR A 317 11.28 -8.36 15.25
CA THR A 317 12.38 -8.12 16.19
C THR A 317 13.70 -7.94 15.47
N CYS A 318 14.56 -7.05 15.97
CA CYS A 318 15.89 -6.83 15.44
C CYS A 318 16.73 -8.13 15.46
N LYS A 319 17.64 -8.30 14.50
CA LYS A 319 18.61 -9.41 14.52
C LYS A 319 19.54 -9.38 15.75
N SER A 320 19.85 -8.17 16.22
CA SER A 320 20.79 -7.93 17.33
C SER A 320 20.16 -7.97 18.73
N GLY A 321 18.84 -8.13 18.88
CA GLY A 321 18.19 -8.07 20.19
C GLY A 321 16.66 -8.13 20.15
N PRO A 322 15.99 -8.09 21.31
CA PRO A 322 14.53 -8.28 21.41
C PRO A 322 13.71 -7.05 21.00
N SER A 323 14.35 -5.91 20.72
CA SER A 323 13.68 -4.68 20.29
C SER A 323 12.96 -4.87 18.96
N ARG A 324 11.91 -4.09 18.70
CA ARG A 324 11.18 -4.09 17.43
C ARG A 324 11.88 -3.16 16.45
N CYS A 325 12.50 -3.69 15.41
CA CYS A 325 13.12 -2.88 14.34
C CYS A 325 12.26 -2.86 13.08
N GLY A 326 11.45 -3.89 12.88
CA GLY A 326 10.73 -4.12 11.64
C GLY A 326 11.60 -4.78 10.56
N ALA A 327 10.93 -5.38 9.58
CA ALA A 327 11.52 -6.04 8.43
C ALA A 327 10.56 -5.95 7.23
N ALA A 328 11.08 -6.17 6.02
CA ALA A 328 10.28 -6.47 4.85
C ALA A 328 10.81 -7.71 4.13
N TYR A 329 9.94 -8.49 3.51
CA TYR A 329 10.29 -9.78 2.92
C TYR A 329 9.85 -9.81 1.47
N LEU A 330 10.80 -10.08 0.56
CA LEU A 330 10.55 -10.22 -0.86
C LEU A 330 10.32 -11.69 -1.19
N PHE A 331 9.18 -11.99 -1.79
CA PHE A 331 8.82 -13.29 -2.30
C PHE A 331 8.75 -13.27 -3.83
N GLN A 332 9.17 -14.37 -4.45
CA GLN A 332 9.04 -14.60 -5.88
C GLN A 332 8.10 -15.80 -6.09
N ARG A 333 7.15 -15.64 -7.02
CA ARG A 333 6.29 -16.73 -7.46
C ARG A 333 7.11 -17.83 -8.11
N GLN A 334 6.95 -19.06 -7.66
CA GLN A 334 7.60 -20.26 -8.20
C GLN A 334 6.55 -21.35 -8.43
N GLY A 335 6.16 -21.54 -9.70
CA GLY A 335 5.05 -22.42 -10.06
C GLY A 335 3.73 -21.96 -9.42
N ALA A 336 3.10 -22.84 -8.66
CA ALA A 336 1.88 -22.53 -7.90
C ALA A 336 2.17 -21.87 -6.53
N GLY A 337 3.42 -21.85 -6.06
CA GLY A 337 3.79 -21.33 -4.75
C GLY A 337 4.56 -20.02 -4.80
N TRP A 338 5.01 -19.59 -3.61
CA TRP A 338 5.83 -18.40 -3.40
C TRP A 338 7.04 -18.79 -2.54
N ALA A 339 8.22 -18.38 -2.98
CA ALA A 339 9.46 -18.63 -2.26
C ALA A 339 10.05 -17.31 -1.76
N LEU A 340 10.54 -17.30 -0.52
CA LEU A 340 11.31 -16.19 0.00
C LEU A 340 12.55 -16.00 -0.86
N LYS A 341 12.68 -14.81 -1.44
CA LYS A 341 13.80 -14.41 -2.29
C LYS A 341 14.82 -13.59 -1.52
N ASP A 342 14.35 -12.67 -0.67
CA ASP A 342 15.21 -11.85 0.18
C ASP A 342 14.47 -11.37 1.44
N SER A 343 15.25 -11.02 2.46
CA SER A 343 14.78 -10.34 3.68
C SER A 343 15.49 -9.00 3.80
N LEU A 344 14.72 -7.92 3.81
CA LEU A 344 15.20 -6.56 3.93
C LEU A 344 15.10 -6.13 5.40
N ASP A 345 16.24 -5.81 6.00
CA ASP A 345 16.30 -5.20 7.33
C ASP A 345 16.44 -3.68 7.22
N ALA A 346 16.03 -2.98 8.28
CA ALA A 346 16.35 -1.56 8.44
C ALA A 346 17.89 -1.36 8.38
N PRO A 347 18.43 -0.52 7.48
CA PRO A 347 19.87 -0.25 7.42
C PRO A 347 20.42 0.37 8.70
N VAL A 348 19.59 1.14 9.41
CA VAL A 348 19.88 1.68 10.75
C VAL A 348 18.85 1.12 11.75
N PRO A 349 19.06 -0.10 12.28
CA PRO A 349 18.09 -0.76 13.13
C PRO A 349 18.12 -0.15 14.55
N THR A 350 17.15 0.71 14.85
CA THR A 350 16.92 1.23 16.21
C THR A 350 15.63 0.64 16.81
N PRO A 351 15.47 0.60 18.14
CA PRO A 351 14.18 0.29 18.73
C PRO A 351 13.06 1.18 18.16
N GLU A 352 11.95 0.54 17.82
CA GLU A 352 10.74 1.19 17.27
C GLU A 352 11.03 1.90 15.95
N THR A 353 11.91 1.34 15.11
CA THR A 353 12.09 1.84 13.73
C THR A 353 10.88 1.55 12.86
N ASP A 354 10.08 0.54 13.20
CA ASP A 354 8.88 0.09 12.49
C ASP A 354 9.10 -0.09 10.97
N PHE A 355 10.29 -0.54 10.58
CA PHE A 355 10.64 -0.77 9.18
C PHE A 355 9.72 -1.81 8.53
N GLY A 356 9.17 -1.51 7.35
CA GLY A 356 8.11 -2.31 6.75
C GLY A 356 6.70 -1.82 7.11
N TYR A 357 6.58 -0.63 7.71
CA TYR A 357 5.28 0.01 7.95
C TYR A 357 4.54 0.30 6.64
N ALA A 358 5.26 0.79 5.63
CA ALA A 358 4.76 0.91 4.26
C ALA A 358 5.79 0.35 3.29
N VAL A 359 5.31 -0.32 2.25
CA VAL A 359 6.15 -0.90 1.20
C VAL A 359 5.64 -0.48 -0.19
N ALA A 360 6.56 -0.37 -1.13
CA ALA A 360 6.24 -0.19 -2.55
C ALA A 360 7.21 -0.99 -3.42
N LEU A 361 6.70 -1.49 -4.55
CA LEU A 361 7.48 -2.10 -5.61
C LEU A 361 7.27 -1.32 -6.91
N ASP A 362 8.30 -1.25 -7.75
CA ASP A 362 8.14 -0.80 -9.13
C ASP A 362 7.39 -1.85 -9.96
N LYS A 363 6.95 -1.48 -11.18
CA LYS A 363 6.15 -2.41 -12.02
C LYS A 363 6.87 -3.74 -12.28
N ALA A 364 8.20 -3.72 -12.39
CA ALA A 364 9.01 -4.91 -12.63
C ALA A 364 9.40 -5.67 -11.34
N GLY A 365 9.14 -5.12 -10.15
CA GLY A 365 9.61 -5.65 -8.87
C GLY A 365 11.14 -5.71 -8.71
N ARG A 366 11.87 -4.83 -9.41
CA ARG A 366 13.33 -4.68 -9.33
C ARG A 366 13.77 -3.59 -8.36
N MET A 367 12.86 -2.69 -8.00
CA MET A 367 13.10 -1.68 -6.98
C MET A 367 12.06 -1.84 -5.87
N ALA A 368 12.50 -1.76 -4.63
CA ALA A 368 11.62 -1.66 -3.47
C ALA A 368 11.87 -0.34 -2.73
N ALA A 369 10.80 0.25 -2.23
CA ALA A 369 10.89 1.28 -1.19
C ALA A 369 10.24 0.71 0.08
N VAL A 370 10.91 0.88 1.21
CA VAL A 370 10.45 0.39 2.51
C VAL A 370 10.57 1.49 3.54
N GLN A 371 9.48 1.78 4.22
CA GLN A 371 9.40 2.82 5.22
C GLN A 371 9.43 2.26 6.64
N GLY A 372 10.20 2.93 7.50
CA GLY A 372 10.04 2.95 8.96
C GLY A 372 10.07 4.41 9.43
N LYS A 373 10.98 4.75 10.35
CA LYS A 373 11.31 6.15 10.69
C LYS A 373 11.81 6.96 9.49
N GLU A 374 12.53 6.30 8.60
CA GLU A 374 13.01 6.82 7.31
C GLU A 374 12.53 5.87 6.20
N ALA A 375 12.51 6.35 4.96
CA ALA A 375 12.26 5.51 3.79
C ALA A 375 13.57 5.16 3.11
N TYR A 376 13.77 3.86 2.87
CA TYR A 376 14.94 3.29 2.23
C TYR A 376 14.57 2.67 0.89
N LEU A 377 15.44 2.81 -0.10
CA LEU A 377 15.28 2.19 -1.41
C LEU A 377 16.27 1.06 -1.61
N PHE A 378 15.80 -0.05 -2.19
CA PHE A 378 16.57 -1.25 -2.43
C PHE A 378 16.52 -1.62 -3.91
N GLU A 379 17.68 -1.90 -4.48
CA GLU A 379 17.80 -2.59 -5.76
C GLU A 379 17.67 -4.09 -5.50
N LEU A 380 16.69 -4.72 -6.15
CA LEU A 380 16.35 -6.13 -5.99
C LEU A 380 16.86 -6.93 -7.19
N ASN A 381 17.50 -8.06 -6.91
CA ASN A 381 18.06 -8.96 -7.92
C ASN A 381 17.07 -10.01 -8.46
#